data_AF-A0A7X5RDL4-F1
#
_entry.id   AF-A0A7X5RDL4-F1
#
_cell.length_a   1.000
_cell.length_b   1.000
_cell.length_c   1.000
_cell.angle_alpha   90.00
_cell.angle_beta   90.00
_cell.angle_gamma   90.00
#
_symmetry.space_group_name_H-M   'P 1'
#
loop_
_entity.id
_entity.type
_entity.pdbx_description
1 polymer ?
#
loop_
_entity_poly.entity_id
_entity_poly.type
_entity_poly.pdbx_seq_one_letter_code
_entity_poly.pdbx_strand_id
1 'polypeptide(L)'
;MEEYLHKTLIDVATPDMTFEELYYLMNDVIVKKGFLNLDFLGNLGHSIVKNKNDRIYTEKGNHQRLSDVKMFTFEPHISLPDSKYGYKREDIYYFDNGKLIQL
;
A
#
# COMPACT_ATOMS: atom_id res chain seq x y z
N MET A 1 6.68 9.70 9.40
CA MET A 1 5.38 9.88 8.72
C MET A 1 5.04 8.60 7.99
N GLU A 2 5.92 8.17 7.09
CA GLU A 2 5.76 6.89 6.40
C GLU A 2 5.74 5.73 7.39
N GLU A 3 6.64 5.71 8.37
CA GLU A 3 6.69 4.64 9.39
C GLU A 3 5.33 4.37 10.08
N TYR A 4 4.52 5.41 10.30
CA TYR A 4 3.17 5.23 10.84
C TYR A 4 2.25 4.50 9.85
N LEU A 5 2.32 4.82 8.55
CA LEU A 5 1.53 4.14 7.52
C LEU A 5 1.96 2.69 7.37
N HIS A 6 3.26 2.41 7.38
CA HIS A 6 3.81 1.04 7.32
C HIS A 6 3.41 0.22 8.56
N LYS A 7 3.44 0.81 9.76
CA LYS A 7 2.93 0.16 10.97
C LYS A 7 1.42 -0.10 10.89
N THR A 8 0.65 0.88 10.42
CA THR A 8 -0.80 0.73 10.24
C THR A 8 -1.12 -0.39 9.25
N LEU A 9 -0.39 -0.50 8.14
CA LEU A 9 -0.52 -1.61 7.20
C LEU A 9 -0.36 -2.96 7.90
N ILE A 10 0.72 -3.14 8.68
CA ILE A 10 0.99 -4.39 9.42
C ILE A 10 -0.15 -4.72 10.39
N ASP A 11 -0.72 -3.71 11.04
CA ASP A 11 -1.78 -3.89 12.04
C ASP A 11 -3.14 -4.27 11.41
N VAL A 12 -3.42 -3.85 10.16
CA VAL A 12 -4.75 -3.99 9.54
C VAL A 12 -4.83 -5.00 8.39
N ALA A 13 -3.72 -5.28 7.72
CA ALA A 13 -3.71 -6.15 6.55
C ALA A 13 -3.98 -7.60 6.94
N THR A 14 -4.89 -8.24 6.22
CA THR A 14 -5.20 -9.66 6.38
C THR A 14 -5.06 -10.38 5.04
N PRO A 15 -4.83 -11.71 5.03
CA PRO A 15 -4.71 -12.47 3.78
C PRO A 15 -5.91 -12.29 2.84
N ASP A 16 -7.13 -12.27 3.39
CA ASP A 16 -8.38 -12.18 2.62
C ASP A 16 -8.73 -10.75 2.16
N MET A 17 -8.08 -9.72 2.72
CA MET A 17 -8.26 -8.34 2.26
C MET A 17 -7.87 -8.23 0.79
N THR A 18 -8.63 -7.45 0.02
CA THR A 18 -8.32 -7.18 -1.38
C THR A 18 -7.40 -5.98 -1.54
N PHE A 19 -6.73 -5.89 -2.69
CA PHE A 19 -5.94 -4.70 -3.05
C PHE A 19 -6.78 -3.42 -3.07
N GLU A 20 -8.05 -3.50 -3.47
CA GLU A 20 -8.99 -2.38 -3.43
C GLU A 20 -9.37 -1.97 -1.99
N GLU A 21 -9.67 -2.94 -1.11
CA GLU A 21 -9.97 -2.64 0.29
C GLU A 21 -8.77 -1.97 0.97
N LEU A 22 -7.56 -2.46 0.71
CA LEU A 22 -6.33 -1.83 1.19
C LEU A 22 -6.17 -0.42 0.63
N TYR A 23 -6.44 -0.22 -0.67
CA TYR A 23 -6.41 1.09 -1.32
C TYR A 23 -7.33 2.10 -0.61
N TYR A 24 -8.58 1.73 -0.36
CA TYR A 24 -9.54 2.63 0.29
C TYR A 24 -9.17 2.91 1.74
N LEU A 25 -8.81 1.88 2.51
CA LEU A 25 -8.46 2.01 3.92
C LEU A 25 -7.24 2.91 4.10
N MET A 26 -6.16 2.65 3.36
CA MET A 26 -4.90 3.38 3.56
C MET A 26 -4.94 4.79 2.99
N ASN A 27 -5.66 5.04 1.89
CA ASN A 27 -5.89 6.42 1.44
C ASN A 27 -6.74 7.23 2.46
N ASP A 28 -7.74 6.62 3.09
CA ASP A 28 -8.49 7.26 4.18
C ASP A 28 -7.59 7.56 5.40
N VAL A 29 -6.69 6.64 5.76
CA VAL A 29 -5.67 6.89 6.82
C VAL A 29 -4.74 8.05 6.46
N ILE A 30 -4.25 8.11 5.22
CA ILE A 30 -3.39 9.20 4.71
C ILE A 30 -4.10 10.55 4.88
N VAL A 31 -5.36 10.66 4.41
CA VAL A 31 -6.14 11.89 4.49
C VAL A 31 -6.45 12.26 5.95
N LYS A 32 -6.84 11.30 6.80
CA LYS A 32 -7.13 11.54 8.23
C LYS A 32 -5.90 11.98 9.01
N LYS A 33 -4.68 11.63 8.56
CA LYS A 33 -3.43 12.13 9.13
C LYS A 33 -2.99 13.48 8.56
N GLY A 34 -3.77 14.07 7.66
CA GLY A 34 -3.50 15.37 7.06
C GLY A 34 -2.46 15.32 5.95
N PHE A 35 -2.25 14.16 5.33
CA PHE A 35 -1.35 14.01 4.19
C PHE A 35 -2.12 14.03 2.88
N LEU A 36 -1.43 14.44 1.82
CA LEU A 36 -1.87 14.31 0.44
C LEU A 36 -1.20 13.08 -0.17
N ASN A 37 -1.96 12.23 -0.86
CA ASN A 37 -1.36 11.26 -1.77
C ASN A 37 -0.99 11.98 -3.08
N LEU A 38 0.27 11.87 -3.48
CA LEU A 38 0.82 12.48 -4.69
C LEU A 38 0.67 11.61 -5.93
N ASP A 39 0.29 10.34 -5.78
CA ASP A 39 -0.11 9.51 -6.91
C ASP A 39 -1.45 10.00 -7.48
N PHE A 40 -1.51 10.19 -8.80
CA PHE A 40 -2.70 10.75 -9.47
C PHE A 40 -3.95 9.86 -9.33
N LEU A 41 -3.77 8.55 -9.21
CA LEU A 41 -4.86 7.59 -9.03
C LEU A 41 -4.97 7.10 -7.58
N GLY A 42 -4.08 7.57 -6.70
CA GLY A 42 -3.98 7.17 -5.31
C GLY A 42 -3.35 5.79 -5.10
N ASN A 43 -2.60 5.27 -6.07
CA ASN A 43 -1.92 3.98 -5.96
C ASN A 43 -0.98 3.95 -4.74
N LEU A 44 -0.89 2.78 -4.10
CA LEU A 44 -0.09 2.59 -2.88
C LEU A 44 0.96 1.48 -3.00
N GLY A 45 1.13 0.90 -4.18
CA GLY A 45 2.09 -0.17 -4.45
C GLY A 45 1.57 -1.23 -5.41
N HIS A 46 2.32 -2.33 -5.50
CA HIS A 46 2.04 -3.42 -6.41
C HIS A 46 2.70 -4.75 -6.01
N SER A 47 2.24 -5.85 -6.59
CA SER A 47 2.86 -7.17 -6.46
C SER A 47 4.31 -7.22 -6.98
N ILE A 48 5.16 -8.07 -6.40
CA ILE A 48 6.49 -8.39 -6.94
C ILE A 48 6.39 -9.52 -7.97
N VAL A 49 6.70 -9.21 -9.23
CA VAL A 49 6.57 -10.13 -10.38
C VAL A 49 7.77 -10.04 -11.31
N LYS A 50 8.00 -11.10 -12.11
CA LYS A 50 9.09 -11.13 -13.12
C LYS A 50 8.77 -10.31 -14.36
N ASN A 51 7.50 -10.28 -14.77
CA ASN A 51 7.03 -9.52 -15.93
C ASN A 51 6.14 -8.37 -15.45
N LYS A 52 6.45 -7.15 -15.90
CA LYS A 52 5.72 -5.94 -15.49
C LYS A 52 4.24 -5.97 -15.86
N ASN A 53 3.86 -6.71 -16.91
CA ASN A 53 2.48 -6.78 -17.38
C ASN A 53 1.59 -7.63 -16.45
N ASP A 54 2.20 -8.42 -15.57
CA ASP A 54 1.50 -9.26 -14.60
C ASP A 54 1.32 -8.54 -13.24
N ARG A 55 1.70 -7.25 -13.16
CA ARG A 55 1.60 -6.49 -11.92
C ARG A 55 0.16 -6.30 -11.50
N ILE A 56 -0.09 -6.61 -10.24
CA ILE A 56 -1.33 -6.39 -9.54
C ILE A 56 -1.11 -5.16 -8.64
N TYR A 57 -1.92 -4.12 -8.79
CA TYR A 57 -1.72 -2.83 -8.15
C TYR A 57 -2.66 -2.62 -6.97
N THR A 58 -2.20 -1.93 -5.93
CA THR A 58 -3.05 -1.41 -4.85
C THR A 58 -3.85 -0.22 -5.36
N GLU A 59 -4.96 -0.49 -6.05
CA GLU A 59 -5.78 0.49 -6.75
C GLU A 59 -7.27 0.16 -6.71
N LYS A 60 -8.10 1.16 -7.02
CA LYS A 60 -9.54 0.99 -7.18
C LYS A 60 -9.86 -0.02 -8.28
N GLY A 61 -10.82 -0.92 -8.02
CA GLY A 61 -11.28 -1.95 -8.94
C GLY A 61 -10.48 -3.25 -8.93
N ASN A 62 -9.40 -3.34 -8.13
CA ASN A 62 -8.62 -4.58 -8.01
C ASN A 62 -9.11 -5.45 -6.85
N HIS A 63 -9.97 -6.42 -7.16
CA HIS A 63 -10.59 -7.32 -6.19
C HIS A 63 -9.76 -8.58 -5.88
N GLN A 64 -8.50 -8.68 -6.34
CA GLN A 64 -7.62 -9.77 -5.93
C GLN A 64 -7.24 -9.63 -4.46
N ARG A 65 -7.10 -10.75 -3.77
CA ARG A 65 -6.70 -10.79 -2.36
C ARG A 65 -5.21 -10.49 -2.25
N LEU A 66 -4.80 -9.87 -1.14
CA LEU A 66 -3.39 -9.65 -0.86
C LEU A 66 -2.60 -10.97 -0.79
N SER A 67 -3.26 -12.06 -0.35
CA SER A 67 -2.65 -13.40 -0.33
C SER A 67 -2.51 -14.07 -1.70
N ASP A 68 -3.12 -13.53 -2.76
CA ASP A 68 -3.02 -14.11 -4.10
C ASP A 68 -1.63 -13.90 -4.72
N VAL A 69 -0.83 -12.99 -4.14
CA VAL A 69 0.55 -12.73 -4.55
C VAL A 69 1.54 -13.16 -3.47
N LYS A 70 2.74 -13.59 -3.90
CA LYS A 70 3.79 -14.00 -2.96
C LYS A 70 4.29 -12.85 -2.10
N MET A 71 4.47 -11.69 -2.73
CA MET A 71 5.01 -10.48 -2.12
C MET A 71 4.40 -9.27 -2.81
N PHE A 72 4.27 -8.17 -2.09
CA PHE A 72 3.84 -6.87 -2.63
C PHE A 72 4.58 -5.72 -1.97
N THR A 73 4.67 -4.59 -2.67
CA THR A 73 5.18 -3.34 -2.13
C THR A 73 4.07 -2.57 -1.43
N PHE A 74 4.42 -1.85 -0.38
CA PHE A 74 3.64 -0.71 0.07
C PHE A 74 4.55 0.51 0.03
N GLU A 75 4.14 1.51 -0.76
CA GLU A 75 5.01 2.59 -1.20
C GLU A 75 4.28 3.93 -1.36
N PRO A 76 3.50 4.37 -0.34
CA PRO A 76 2.70 5.58 -0.43
C PRO A 76 3.59 6.80 -0.73
N HIS A 77 3.28 7.49 -1.83
CA HIS A 77 3.95 8.74 -2.19
C HIS A 77 3.12 9.90 -1.64
N ILE A 78 3.60 10.56 -0.59
CA ILE A 78 2.79 11.51 0.19
C ILE A 78 3.46 12.86 0.38
N SER A 79 2.68 13.87 0.74
CA SER A 79 3.18 15.19 1.11
C SER A 79 2.33 15.84 2.20
N LEU A 80 2.91 16.81 2.90
CA LEU A 80 2.13 17.77 3.69
C LEU A 80 1.44 18.77 2.74
N PRO A 81 0.24 19.27 3.08
CA PRO A 81 -0.37 20.39 2.37
C PRO A 81 0.62 21.55 2.23
N ASP A 82 0.67 22.16 1.04
CA ASP A 82 1.54 23.28 0.67
C ASP A 82 3.06 23.03 0.76
N SER A 83 3.48 21.80 1.02
CA SER A 83 4.90 21.42 0.99
C SER A 83 5.43 21.36 -0.44
N LYS A 84 6.69 21.79 -0.61
CA LYS A 84 7.46 21.62 -1.86
C LYS A 84 8.05 20.22 -2.02
N TYR A 85 7.93 19.36 -1.01
CA TYR A 85 8.58 18.07 -0.93
C TYR A 85 7.56 16.95 -0.76
N GLY A 86 7.75 15.88 -1.54
CA GLY A 86 7.10 14.59 -1.35
C GLY A 86 8.02 13.61 -0.64
N TYR A 87 7.42 12.66 0.07
CA TYR A 87 8.07 11.60 0.80
C TYR A 87 7.54 10.26 0.30
N LYS A 88 8.43 9.27 0.20
CA LYS A 88 8.07 7.92 -0.19
C LYS A 88 9.01 6.97 0.54
N ARG A 89 8.41 6.00 1.20
CA ARG A 89 9.10 4.83 1.73
C ARG A 89 8.45 3.63 1.08
N GLU A 90 9.27 2.78 0.49
CA GLU A 90 8.84 1.56 -0.18
C GLU A 90 9.45 0.39 0.57
N ASP A 91 8.59 -0.49 1.08
CA ASP A 91 8.98 -1.73 1.74
C ASP A 91 8.25 -2.91 1.08
N ILE A 92 8.83 -4.10 1.17
CA ILE A 92 8.26 -5.34 0.62
C ILE A 92 7.61 -6.15 1.75
N TYR A 93 6.43 -6.68 1.48
CA TYR A 93 5.62 -7.44 2.42
C TYR A 93 5.22 -8.81 1.89
N TYR A 94 5.08 -9.77 2.79
CA TYR A 94 4.49 -11.08 2.51
C TYR A 94 3.72 -11.59 3.73
N PHE A 95 2.81 -12.55 3.51
CA PHE A 95 2.15 -13.24 4.61
C PHE A 95 2.90 -14.49 5.02
N ASP A 96 3.18 -14.61 6.32
CA ASP A 96 3.64 -15.85 6.95
C ASP A 96 2.65 -16.25 8.04
N ASN A 97 2.08 -17.46 7.93
CA ASN A 97 1.07 -17.98 8.86
C ASN A 97 -0.08 -16.99 9.16
N GLY A 98 -0.53 -16.26 8.12
CA GLY A 98 -1.61 -15.29 8.21
C GLY A 98 -1.23 -13.92 8.77
N LYS A 99 0.04 -13.71 9.14
CA LYS A 99 0.56 -12.41 9.61
C LYS A 99 1.38 -11.73 8.51
N LEU A 100 1.22 -10.41 8.39
CA LEU A 100 2.02 -9.63 7.46
C LEU A 100 3.44 -9.41 8.03
N ILE A 101 4.45 -9.76 7.25
CA ILE A 101 5.87 -9.62 7.59
C ILE A 101 6.50 -8.64 6.60
N GLN A 102 7.28 -7.70 7.13
CA GLN A 102 8.14 -6.80 6.36
C GLN A 102 9.49 -7.47 6.10
N LEU A 103 9.98 -7.41 4.86
CA LEU A 103 11.36 -7.78 4.49
C LEU A 103 12.37 -6.68 4.84
#